data_AF-A0AAJ3CVE0-F1
#
_entry.id   AF-A0AAJ3CVE0-F1
#
_cell.length_a   1.000
_cell.length_b   1.000
_cell.length_c   1.000
_cell.angle_alpha   90.00
_cell.angle_beta   90.00
_cell.angle_gamma   90.00
#
_symmetry.space_group_name_H-M   'P 1'
#
loop_
_entity.id
_entity.type
_entity.pdbx_description
1 polymer ?
#
loop_
_entity_poly.entity_id
_entity_poly.type
_entity_poly.pdbx_seq_one_letter_code
_entity_poly.pdbx_strand_id
1 'polypeptide(L)' 'MIIIENSYQYTERIAARQLEILIIYEETSDLNLAEVLENDILLGAFLGTDYQKYYEEKYLSSLEKYIRSKL' A
#
# COMPACT_ATOMS: atom_id res chain seq x y z
N MET A 1 7.09 0.10 29.30
CA MET A 1 6.48 -1.09 28.66
C MET A 1 5.19 -0.68 27.99
N ILE A 2 5.25 -0.22 26.72
CA ILE A 2 4.14 -0.15 25.74
C ILE A 2 4.81 -0.01 24.36
N ILE A 3 5.40 -1.08 23.85
CA ILE A 3 5.95 -1.09 22.47
C ILE A 3 5.42 -2.32 21.71
N ILE A 4 5.12 -3.41 22.42
CA ILE A 4 4.68 -4.68 21.85
C ILE A 4 3.18 -4.66 21.46
N GLU A 5 2.31 -3.92 22.17
CA GLU A 5 0.88 -3.85 21.82
C GLU A 5 0.63 -3.10 20.49
N ASN A 6 1.44 -2.08 20.19
CA ASN A 6 1.32 -1.32 18.94
C ASN A 6 1.86 -2.08 17.73
N SER A 7 2.88 -2.94 17.89
CA SER A 7 3.44 -3.70 16.75
C SER A 7 2.47 -4.75 16.25
N TYR A 8 1.75 -5.45 17.13
CA TYR A 8 0.75 -6.46 16.72
C TYR A 8 -0.43 -5.84 15.97
N GLN A 9 -1.00 -4.75 16.48
CA GLN A 9 -2.10 -4.05 15.80
C GLN A 9 -1.67 -3.48 14.44
N TYR A 10 -0.40 -3.07 14.32
CA TYR A 10 0.16 -2.57 13.08
C TYR A 10 0.34 -3.69 12.05
N THR A 11 0.85 -4.85 12.45
CA THR A 11 0.96 -6.04 11.59
C THR A 11 -0.41 -6.55 11.15
N GLU A 12 -1.40 -6.58 12.05
CA GLU A 12 -2.77 -6.99 11.72
C GLU A 12 -3.44 -6.04 10.73
N ARG A 13 -3.24 -4.71 10.87
CA ARG A 13 -3.78 -3.72 9.94
C ARG A 13 -3.16 -3.83 8.55
N ILE A 14 -1.84 -4.02 8.46
CA ILE A 14 -1.17 -4.21 7.16
C ILE A 14 -1.65 -5.51 6.52
N ALA A 15 -1.74 -6.61 7.27
CA ALA A 15 -2.22 -7.90 6.76
C ALA A 15 -3.68 -7.82 6.27
N ALA A 16 -4.56 -7.15 7.00
CA ALA A 16 -5.95 -6.93 6.58
C ALA A 16 -6.02 -6.13 5.27
N ARG A 17 -5.22 -5.07 5.15
CA ARG A 17 -5.19 -4.25 3.94
C ARG A 17 -4.57 -4.98 2.73
N GLN A 18 -3.58 -5.84 2.95
CA GLN A 18 -3.05 -6.72 1.89
C GLN A 18 -4.10 -7.72 1.38
N LEU A 19 -4.93 -8.26 2.28
CA LEU A 19 -6.04 -9.13 1.90
C LEU A 19 -7.09 -8.37 1.08
N GLU A 20 -7.43 -7.14 1.46
CA GLU A 20 -8.35 -6.29 0.69
C GLU A 20 -7.82 -6.03 -0.73
N ILE A 21 -6.52 -5.78 -0.89
CA ILE A 21 -5.90 -5.60 -2.22
C ILE A 21 -6.01 -6.87 -3.06
N LEU A 22 -5.74 -8.02 -2.47
CA LEU A 22 -5.86 -9.30 -3.17
C LEU A 22 -7.29 -9.52 -3.68
N ILE A 23 -8.28 -9.25 -2.84
CA ILE A 23 -9.70 -9.34 -3.21
C ILE A 23 -10.02 -8.39 -4.38
N ILE A 24 -9.59 -7.12 -4.29
CA ILE A 24 -9.79 -6.14 -5.37
C ILE A 24 -9.13 -6.62 -6.66
N TYR A 25 -7.92 -7.17 -6.59
CA TYR A 25 -7.23 -7.71 -7.75
C TYR A 25 -7.98 -8.91 -8.36
N GLU A 26 -8.45 -9.84 -7.54
CA GLU A 26 -9.25 -10.99 -8.01
C GLU A 26 -10.56 -10.56 -8.67
N GLU A 27 -11.23 -9.53 -8.14
CA GLU A 27 -12.49 -9.00 -8.67
C GLU A 27 -12.32 -8.18 -9.95
N THR A 28 -11.23 -7.41 -10.06
CA THR A 28 -11.03 -6.44 -11.15
C THR A 28 -10.05 -6.92 -12.23
N SER A 29 -9.21 -7.91 -11.90
CA SER A 29 -8.01 -8.29 -12.68
C SER A 29 -7.08 -7.11 -13.01
N ASP A 30 -7.13 -6.04 -12.20
CA ASP A 30 -6.38 -4.81 -12.44
C ASP A 30 -5.12 -4.76 -11.60
N LEU A 31 -4.02 -5.24 -12.18
CA LEU A 31 -2.72 -5.24 -11.52
C LEU A 31 -2.20 -3.82 -11.22
N ASN A 32 -2.54 -2.84 -12.07
CA ASN A 32 -2.08 -1.46 -11.87
C ASN A 32 -2.79 -0.84 -10.66
N LEU A 33 -4.09 -1.11 -10.49
CA LEU A 33 -4.83 -0.67 -9.32
C LEU A 33 -4.29 -1.33 -8.04
N ALA A 34 -4.01 -2.64 -8.09
CA ALA A 34 -3.43 -3.35 -6.95
C ALA A 34 -2.06 -2.79 -6.53
N GLU A 35 -1.18 -2.48 -7.50
CA GLU A 35 0.14 -1.87 -7.24
C GLU A 35 0.00 -0.48 -6.59
N VAL A 36 -1.01 0.32 -6.98
CA VAL A 36 -1.28 1.63 -6.35
C VAL A 36 -1.67 1.47 -4.89
N LEU A 37 -2.62 0.58 -4.60
CA LEU A 37 -3.12 0.37 -3.25
C LEU A 37 -2.03 -0.18 -2.31
N GLU A 38 -1.17 -1.07 -2.82
CA GLU A 38 -0.04 -1.60 -2.04
C GLU A 38 0.94 -0.50 -1.67
N ASN A 39 1.31 0.36 -2.63
CA ASN A 39 2.23 1.46 -2.37
C ASN A 39 1.62 2.54 -1.47
N ASP A 40 0.30 2.77 -1.50
CA ASP A 40 -0.39 3.67 -0.56
C ASP A 40 -0.29 3.17 0.89
N ILE A 41 -0.51 1.87 1.13
CA ILE A 41 -0.35 1.26 2.46
C ILE A 41 1.10 1.41 2.93
N LEU A 42 2.06 1.10 2.05
CA LEU A 42 3.48 1.18 2.40
C LEU A 42 3.92 2.63 2.66
N LEU A 43 3.43 3.59 1.88
CA LEU A 43 3.66 5.01 2.16
C LEU A 43 3.13 5.39 3.54
N GLY A 44 1.87 5.04 3.86
CA GLY A 44 1.27 5.27 5.17
C GLY A 44 2.05 4.63 6.32
N ALA A 45 2.56 3.42 6.09
CA ALA A 45 3.37 2.65 7.03
C ALA A 45 4.72 3.32 7.35
N PHE A 46 5.33 3.99 6.37
CA PHE A 46 6.65 4.60 6.50
C PHE A 46 6.62 6.13 6.63
N LEU A 47 5.45 6.74 6.89
CA LEU A 47 5.33 8.18 7.13
C LEU A 47 6.26 8.64 8.27
N GLY A 48 7.00 9.72 8.01
CA GLY A 48 7.95 10.30 8.96
C GLY A 48 9.26 9.51 9.13
N THR A 49 9.46 8.43 8.37
CA THR A 49 10.71 7.65 8.37
C THR A 49 11.60 8.00 7.17
N ASP A 50 12.86 7.60 7.21
CA ASP A 50 13.79 7.76 6.08
C ASP A 50 13.33 7.05 4.79
N TYR A 51 12.40 6.10 4.90
CA TYR A 51 11.82 5.37 3.78
C TYR A 51 10.60 6.07 3.14
N GLN A 52 10.07 7.14 3.75
CA GLN A 52 8.88 7.83 3.23
C GLN A 52 9.07 8.23 1.76
N LYS A 53 10.20 8.88 1.44
CA LYS A 53 10.48 9.37 0.07
C LYS A 53 10.49 8.25 -0.96
N TYR A 54 11.04 7.08 -0.59
CA TYR A 54 11.08 5.92 -1.47
C TYR A 54 9.67 5.43 -1.83
N TYR A 55 8.79 5.30 -0.83
CA TYR A 55 7.42 4.84 -1.06
C TYR A 55 6.53 5.92 -1.70
N GLU A 56 6.82 7.20 -1.48
CA GLU A 56 6.17 8.30 -2.18
C GLU A 56 6.45 8.25 -3.69
N GLU A 57 7.71 8.05 -4.09
CA GLU A 57 8.08 7.89 -5.50
C GLU A 57 7.43 6.64 -6.14
N LYS A 58 7.36 5.53 -5.40
CA LYS A 58 6.69 4.31 -5.85
C LYS A 58 5.19 4.51 -6.03
N TYR A 59 4.52 5.12 -5.06
CA TYR A 59 3.10 5.45 -5.14
C TYR A 59 2.80 6.32 -6.36
N LEU A 60 3.52 7.42 -6.54
CA LEU A 60 3.32 8.32 -7.69
C LEU A 60 3.54 7.60 -9.04
N SER A 61 4.59 6.78 -9.14
CA SER A 61 4.86 6.01 -10.36
C SER A 61 3.75 4.99 -10.67
N SER A 62 3.29 4.25 -9.65
CA SER A 62 2.18 3.30 -9.82
C SER A 62 0.87 3.99 -10.19
N LEU A 63 0.60 5.16 -9.60
CA LEU A 63 -0.60 5.95 -9.89
C LEU A 63 -0.59 6.46 -11.34
N GLU A 64 0.56 6.93 -11.82
CA GLU A 64 0.70 7.34 -13.22
C GLU A 64 0.45 6.17 -14.18
N LYS A 65 1.01 4.99 -13.91
CA LYS A 65 0.77 3.78 -14.71
C LYS A 65 -0.72 3.41 -14.73
N TYR A 66 -1.38 3.44 -13.58
CA TYR A 66 -2.80 3.16 -13.46
C TYR A 66 -3.64 4.13 -14.29
N ILE A 67 -3.43 5.44 -14.13
CA ILE A 67 -4.14 6.47 -14.90
C ILE A 67 -3.93 6.26 -16.40
N ARG A 68 -2.69 6.04 -16.84
CA ARG A 68 -2.37 5.77 -18.26
C ARG A 68 -3.05 4.51 -18.80
N SER A 69 -3.29 3.50 -17.97
CA SER A 69 -3.99 2.28 -18.39
C SER A 69 -5.51 2.44 -18.56
N LYS A 70 -6.07 3.56 -18.12
CA LYS A 70 -7.51 3.89 -18.21
C LYS A 70 -7.85 4.89 -19.31
N LEU A 71 -6.84 5.50 -19.94
CA LEU A 71 -6.97 6.43 -21.07
C LEU A 71 -6.89 5.67 -22.40
#